data_AF-A0A947Z8X9-F1
#
_entry.id   AF-A0A947Z8X9-F1
#
_cell.length_a   1.000
_cell.length_b   1.000
_cell.length_c   1.000
_cell.angle_alpha   90.00
_cell.angle_beta   90.00
_cell.angle_gamma   90.00
#
_symmetry.space_group_name_H-M   'P 1'
#
loop_
_entity.id
_entity.type
_entity.pdbx_description
1 polymer ?
#
loop_
_entity_poly.entity_id
_entity_poly.type
_entity_poly.pdbx_seq_one_letter_code
_entity_poly.pdbx_strand_id
1 'polypeptide(L)'
;MQKLPRKLKYSEKIYGCPYQKRQSIDVDVDVSFRNREYKGKRSLSTRKYRMVGVLVEGVYRIYITNVPTSVLSSAEVSHTCRARWEIELIFKEFKSHYRIHQLNTPRKVVVETLIYKAI
;
A
#
# COMPACT_ATOMS: atom_id res chain seq x y z
N MET A 1 4.75 18.52 3.41
CA MET A 1 5.87 17.58 3.65
C MET A 1 5.37 16.41 4.50
N GLN A 2 4.90 15.33 3.86
CA GLN A 2 4.46 14.12 4.56
C GLN A 2 5.70 13.25 4.83
N LYS A 3 6.15 13.20 6.09
CA LYS A 3 7.28 12.36 6.49
C LYS A 3 6.88 10.90 6.33
N LEU A 4 7.42 10.23 5.30
CA LEU A 4 7.37 8.77 5.18
C LEU A 4 7.88 8.14 6.49
N PRO A 5 7.19 7.14 7.06
CA PRO A 5 7.68 6.48 8.26
C PRO A 5 9.01 5.77 7.98
N ARG A 6 10.00 6.13 8.80
CA ARG A 6 11.35 5.56 8.85
C ARG A 6 11.29 4.04 9.01
N LYS A 7 11.92 3.34 8.05
CA LYS A 7 12.38 1.93 8.09
C LYS A 7 11.59 1.00 9.02
N LEU A 8 10.60 0.30 8.48
CA LEU A 8 10.13 -0.97 9.03
C LEU A 8 11.34 -1.92 9.06
N LYS A 9 11.82 -2.27 10.26
CA LYS A 9 12.81 -3.33 10.42
C LYS A 9 12.07 -4.64 10.20
N TYR A 10 12.14 -5.18 8.99
CA TYR A 10 11.73 -6.55 8.69
C TYR A 10 12.77 -7.48 9.32
N SER A 11 12.40 -8.14 10.41
CA SER A 11 13.13 -9.28 10.96
C SER A 11 12.19 -10.47 10.95
N GLU A 12 12.14 -11.19 9.83
CA GLU A 12 11.45 -12.47 9.76
C GLU A 12 12.50 -13.56 9.54
N LYS A 13 12.76 -14.31 10.61
CA LYS A 13 13.28 -15.67 10.48
C LYS A 13 12.15 -16.51 9.90
N ILE A 14 12.27 -16.84 8.62
CA ILE A 14 11.37 -17.74 7.91
C ILE A 14 11.66 -19.16 8.44
N TYR A 15 10.88 -19.61 9.44
CA TYR A 15 10.89 -21.02 9.82
C TYR A 15 9.84 -21.76 9.00
N GLY A 16 10.32 -22.55 8.04
CA GLY A 16 9.57 -23.67 7.44
C GLY A 16 8.70 -23.34 6.23
N CYS A 17 9.25 -23.43 5.03
CA CYS A 17 8.51 -23.94 3.87
C CYS A 17 9.49 -24.49 2.82
N PRO A 18 9.37 -25.76 2.40
CA PRO A 18 10.36 -26.41 1.55
C PRO A 18 10.41 -25.79 0.15
N TYR A 19 11.59 -25.92 -0.44
CA TYR A 19 12.15 -25.26 -1.62
C TYR A 19 11.42 -25.58 -2.94
N GLN A 20 10.20 -25.09 -3.13
CA GLN A 20 9.55 -25.03 -4.45
C GLN A 20 9.18 -23.57 -4.74
N LYS A 21 9.54 -23.07 -5.93
CA LYS A 21 9.14 -21.73 -6.41
C LYS A 21 7.62 -21.69 -6.56
N ARG A 22 6.89 -21.40 -5.47
CA ARG A 22 5.44 -21.25 -5.48
C ARG A 22 5.09 -19.96 -6.24
N GLN A 23 4.11 -20.02 -7.13
CA GLN A 23 3.62 -18.83 -7.85
C GLN A 23 3.04 -17.78 -6.89
N SER A 24 2.54 -18.20 -5.73
CA SER A 24 2.15 -17.32 -4.64
C SER A 24 2.52 -17.87 -3.26
N ILE A 25 2.83 -16.97 -2.32
CA ILE A 25 3.08 -17.22 -0.90
C ILE A 25 1.93 -16.54 -0.15
N ASP A 26 1.30 -17.23 0.79
CA ASP A 26 0.24 -16.68 1.62
C ASP A 26 0.43 -17.19 3.06
N VAL A 27 0.78 -16.28 3.97
CA VAL A 27 1.21 -16.61 5.34
C VAL A 27 0.74 -15.54 6.31
N ASP A 28 0.25 -15.94 7.48
CA ASP A 28 0.00 -15.00 8.58
C ASP A 28 1.30 -14.64 9.30
N VAL A 29 1.57 -13.35 9.46
CA VAL A 29 2.77 -12.76 10.05
C VAL A 29 2.44 -11.88 11.24
N ASP A 30 3.26 -11.97 12.28
CA ASP A 30 3.19 -11.10 13.46
C ASP A 30 4.06 -9.85 13.25
N VAL A 31 3.43 -8.71 12.96
CA VAL A 31 4.14 -7.45 12.73
C VAL A 31 4.16 -6.63 14.02
N SER A 32 5.37 -6.40 14.54
CA SER A 32 5.61 -5.53 15.68
C SER A 32 5.97 -4.12 15.22
N PHE A 33 5.19 -3.12 15.64
CA PHE A 33 5.43 -1.72 15.30
C PHE A 33 5.32 -0.82 16.52
N ARG A 34 6.08 0.28 16.50
CA ARG A 34 5.98 1.32 17.53
C ARG A 34 4.79 2.20 17.21
N ASN A 35 3.85 2.29 18.14
CA ASN A 35 2.74 3.22 18.02
C ASN A 35 3.23 4.68 17.96
N ARG A 36 2.33 5.54 17.47
CA ARG A 36 2.50 6.99 17.62
C ARG A 36 2.56 7.31 19.11
N GLU A 37 3.33 8.33 19.43
CA GLU A 37 3.37 8.83 20.79
C GLU A 37 1.99 9.39 21.19
N TYR A 38 1.51 8.99 22.36
CA TYR A 38 0.26 9.48 22.91
C TYR A 38 0.47 9.80 24.39
N LYS A 39 0.20 11.04 24.78
CA LYS A 39 0.45 11.57 26.14
C LYS A 39 1.90 11.30 26.63
N GLY A 40 2.89 11.56 25.79
CA GLY A 40 4.31 11.37 26.13
C GLY A 40 4.77 9.91 26.26
N LYS A 41 3.87 8.94 26.04
CA LYS A 41 4.18 7.51 26.11
C LYS A 41 4.16 6.90 24.71
N ARG A 42 5.13 6.02 24.46
CA ARG A 42 5.23 5.28 23.20
C ARG A 42 5.17 3.79 23.49
N SER A 43 4.12 3.14 23.00
CA SER A 43 3.93 1.69 23.16
C SER A 43 4.44 0.93 21.93
N LEU A 44 4.92 -0.29 22.15
CA LEU A 44 5.12 -1.28 21.11
C LEU A 44 3.84 -2.13 21.03
N SER A 45 3.33 -2.35 19.83
CA SER A 45 2.21 -3.26 19.61
C SER A 45 2.55 -4.26 18.52
N THR A 46 2.15 -5.51 18.76
CA THR A 46 2.25 -6.60 17.80
C THR A 46 0.85 -6.92 17.30
N ARG A 47 0.68 -7.04 15.98
CA ARG A 47 -0.57 -7.43 15.35
C ARG A 47 -0.32 -8.46 14.28
N LYS A 48 -1.25 -9.41 14.17
CA LYS A 48 -1.31 -10.38 13.09
C LYS A 48 -1.80 -9.71 11.81
N TYR A 49 -1.08 -9.93 10.74
CA TYR A 49 -1.48 -9.57 9.39
C TYR A 49 -1.25 -10.74 8.47
N ARG A 50 -1.93 -10.76 7.34
CA ARG A 50 -1.69 -11.71 6.27
C ARG A 50 -0.68 -11.13 5.29
N MET A 51 0.39 -11.85 5.03
CA MET A 51 1.40 -11.52 4.03
C MET A 51 1.19 -12.37 2.77
N VAL A 52 1.06 -11.69 1.64
CA VAL A 52 0.90 -12.31 0.33
C VAL A 52 2.09 -11.96 -0.56
N GLY A 53 2.82 -12.95 -1.05
CA GLY A 53 3.87 -12.80 -2.05
C GLY A 53 3.39 -13.30 -3.41
N VAL A 54 3.50 -12.51 -4.47
CA VAL A 54 3.20 -12.92 -5.85
C VAL A 54 4.45 -12.79 -6.71
N LEU A 55 4.84 -13.87 -7.40
CA LEU A 55 5.98 -13.84 -8.30
C LEU A 55 5.61 -13.15 -9.61
N VAL A 56 6.25 -12.02 -9.92
CA VAL A 56 6.05 -11.27 -11.17
C VAL A 56 7.42 -10.97 -11.77
N GLU A 57 7.65 -11.36 -13.03
CA GLU A 57 8.92 -11.12 -13.75
C GLU A 57 10.16 -11.63 -13.00
N GLY A 58 10.02 -12.75 -12.28
CA GLY A 58 11.11 -13.35 -11.51
C GLY A 58 11.39 -12.69 -10.15
N VAL A 59 10.62 -11.66 -9.76
CA VAL A 59 10.72 -10.98 -8.47
C VAL A 59 9.43 -11.16 -7.67
N TYR A 60 9.54 -11.52 -6.39
CA TYR A 60 8.38 -11.57 -5.50
C TYR A 60 7.94 -10.14 -5.12
N ARG A 61 6.69 -9.81 -5.45
CA ARG A 61 6.01 -8.63 -4.93
C ARG A 61 5.27 -9.03 -3.66
N ILE A 62 5.66 -8.43 -2.54
CA ILE A 62 5.11 -8.73 -1.21
C ILE A 62 4.08 -7.67 -0.84
N TYR A 63 2.93 -8.14 -0.36
CA TYR A 63 1.79 -7.35 0.09
C TYR A 63 1.44 -7.76 1.52
N ILE A 64 1.01 -6.79 2.33
CA ILE A 64 0.49 -7.02 3.68
C ILE A 64 -0.96 -6.57 3.70
N THR A 65 -1.85 -7.45 4.13
CA THR A 65 -3.29 -7.20 4.21
C THR A 65 -3.85 -7.73 5.52
N ASN A 66 -4.91 -7.11 6.02
CA ASN A 66 -5.72 -7.65 7.12
C ASN A 66 -6.95 -8.40 6.60
N VAL A 67 -7.11 -8.51 5.28
CA VAL A 67 -8.26 -9.15 4.63
C VAL A 67 -8.04 -10.67 4.57
N PRO A 68 -9.00 -11.47 5.05
CA PRO A 68 -8.86 -12.93 5.05
C PRO A 68 -8.90 -13.52 3.63
N THR A 69 -8.33 -14.70 3.46
CA THR A 69 -8.27 -15.41 2.17
C THR A 69 -9.65 -15.74 1.59
N SER A 70 -10.66 -15.91 2.45
CA SER A 70 -12.05 -16.13 2.03
C SER A 70 -12.69 -14.94 1.31
N VAL A 71 -12.17 -13.73 1.52
CA VAL A 71 -12.69 -12.49 0.93
C VAL A 71 -11.82 -12.03 -0.24
N LEU A 72 -10.50 -12.21 -0.14
CA LEU A 72 -9.57 -11.76 -1.18
C LEU A 72 -8.46 -12.79 -1.36
N SER A 73 -8.42 -13.41 -2.54
CA SER A 73 -7.36 -14.36 -2.89
C SER A 73 -6.01 -13.67 -3.06
N SER A 74 -4.93 -14.45 -3.06
CA SER A 74 -3.56 -13.92 -3.22
C SER A 74 -3.37 -13.18 -4.55
N ALA A 75 -3.99 -13.66 -5.63
CA ALA A 75 -3.98 -13.00 -6.94
C ALA A 75 -4.75 -11.67 -6.89
N GLU A 76 -5.95 -11.66 -6.30
CA GLU A 76 -6.80 -10.47 -6.19
C GLU A 76 -6.18 -9.37 -5.33
N VAL A 77 -5.38 -9.72 -4.31
CA VAL A 77 -4.56 -8.76 -3.56
C VAL A 77 -3.61 -8.01 -4.49
N SER A 78 -2.95 -8.72 -5.40
CA SER A 78 -2.05 -8.09 -6.38
C SER A 78 -2.82 -7.21 -7.38
N HIS A 79 -3.97 -7.67 -7.86
CA HIS A 79 -4.83 -6.88 -8.76
C HIS A 79 -5.35 -5.61 -8.08
N THR A 80 -5.81 -5.71 -6.83
CA THR A 80 -6.27 -4.57 -6.03
C THR A 80 -5.14 -3.56 -5.84
N CYS A 81 -3.93 -4.04 -5.53
CA CYS A 81 -2.75 -3.18 -5.42
C CYS A 81 -2.34 -2.57 -6.77
N ARG A 82 -2.64 -3.22 -7.90
CA ARG A 82 -2.47 -2.66 -9.24
C ARG A 82 -3.48 -1.57 -9.54
N ALA A 83 -4.75 -1.75 -9.20
CA ALA A 83 -5.78 -0.69 -9.33
C ALA A 83 -5.39 0.57 -8.53
N ARG A 84 -4.77 0.40 -7.36
CA ARG A 84 -4.20 1.55 -6.61
C ARG A 84 -3.14 2.31 -7.42
N TRP A 85 -2.32 1.64 -8.22
CA TRP A 85 -1.34 2.28 -9.10
C TRP A 85 -1.99 3.05 -10.24
N GLU A 86 -3.11 2.56 -10.79
CA GLU A 86 -3.87 3.28 -11.82
C GLU A 86 -4.36 4.64 -11.30
N ILE A 87 -4.82 4.69 -10.04
CA ILE A 87 -5.17 5.95 -9.38
C ILE A 87 -3.95 6.90 -9.30
N GLU A 88 -2.77 6.39 -9.00
CA GLU A 88 -1.55 7.20 -8.96
C GLU A 88 -1.17 7.74 -10.35
N LEU A 89 -1.40 6.97 -11.42
CA LEU A 89 -1.19 7.41 -12.80
C LEU A 89 -2.16 8.54 -13.17
N ILE A 90 -3.44 8.43 -12.82
CA ILE A 90 -4.42 9.52 -13.01
C ILE A 90 -3.95 10.79 -12.29
N PHE A 91 -3.49 10.67 -11.04
CA PHE A 91 -2.96 11.83 -10.31
C PHE A 91 -1.69 12.41 -10.92
N LYS A 92 -0.80 11.58 -11.50
CA LYS A 92 0.37 12.05 -12.24
C LYS A 92 -0.04 12.81 -13.50
N GLU A 93 -1.02 12.29 -14.22
CA GLU A 93 -1.57 12.93 -15.41
C GLU A 93 -2.19 14.28 -15.08
N PHE A 94 -3.00 14.36 -14.02
CA PHE A 94 -3.62 15.60 -13.54
C PHE A 94 -2.58 16.67 -13.18
N LYS A 95 -1.48 16.26 -12.56
CA LYS A 95 -0.40 17.21 -12.22
C LYS A 95 0.42 17.60 -13.44
N SER A 96 0.67 16.69 -14.38
CA SER A 96 1.53 16.91 -15.54
C SER A 96 0.81 17.65 -16.68
N HIS A 97 -0.32 17.11 -17.15
CA HIS A 97 -1.06 17.64 -18.30
C HIS A 97 -2.00 18.77 -17.90
N TYR A 98 -2.82 18.55 -16.87
CA TYR A 98 -3.81 19.53 -16.41
C TYR A 98 -3.23 20.58 -15.46
N ARG A 99 -1.97 20.40 -15.02
CA ARG A 99 -1.25 21.31 -14.12
C ARG A 99 -2.10 21.74 -12.91
N ILE A 100 -2.92 20.82 -12.37
CA ILE A 100 -3.87 21.17 -11.30
C ILE A 100 -3.18 21.76 -10.06
N HIS A 101 -1.90 21.45 -9.87
CA HIS A 101 -1.07 21.95 -8.78
C HIS A 101 -0.65 23.43 -8.95
N GLN A 102 -0.83 24.00 -10.15
CA GLN A 102 -0.51 25.40 -10.49
C GLN A 102 -1.77 26.27 -10.57
N LEU A 103 -2.96 25.70 -10.32
CA LEU A 103 -4.21 26.44 -10.27
C LEU A 103 -4.18 27.42 -9.10
N ASN A 104 -3.86 28.68 -9.37
CA ASN A 104 -3.81 29.74 -8.38
C ASN A 104 -5.19 30.40 -8.21
N THR A 105 -6.22 29.61 -7.90
CA THR A 105 -7.57 30.10 -7.65
C THR A 105 -8.02 29.77 -6.22
N PRO A 106 -8.46 30.76 -5.43
CA PRO A 106 -9.03 30.51 -4.10
C PRO A 106 -10.47 29.97 -4.18
N ARG A 107 -11.09 29.94 -5.36
CA ARG A 107 -12.49 29.53 -5.53
C ARG A 107 -12.59 28.01 -5.70
N LYS A 108 -13.03 27.34 -4.64
CA LYS A 108 -13.24 25.87 -4.59
C LYS A 108 -14.10 25.34 -5.75
N VAL A 109 -15.19 26.04 -6.09
CA VAL A 109 -16.12 25.67 -7.17
C VAL A 109 -15.43 25.53 -8.53
N VAL A 110 -14.43 26.37 -8.80
CA VAL A 110 -13.68 26.33 -10.06
C VAL A 110 -12.80 25.08 -10.10
N VAL A 111 -12.14 24.76 -8.98
CA VAL A 111 -11.29 23.56 -8.87
C VAL A 111 -12.13 22.29 -8.99
N GLU A 112 -13.28 22.23 -8.31
CA GLU A 112 -14.19 21.08 -8.37
C GLU A 112 -14.72 20.85 -9.78
N THR A 113 -15.22 21.90 -10.45
CA THR A 113 -15.70 21.81 -11.84
C THR A 113 -14.61 21.31 -12.79
N LEU A 114 -13.36 21.77 -12.63
CA LEU A 114 -12.24 21.32 -13.46
C LEU A 114 -11.90 19.84 -13.23
N ILE A 115 -11.96 19.37 -11.98
CA ILE A 115 -11.76 17.95 -11.64
C ILE A 115 -12.88 17.11 -12.27
N TYR A 116 -14.15 17.51 -12.12
CA TYR A 116 -15.28 16.78 -12.68
C TYR A 116 -15.27 16.75 -14.21
N LYS A 117 -14.75 17.78 -14.88
CA LYS A 117 -14.59 17.79 -16.34
C LYS A 117 -13.50 16.84 -16.85
N ALA A 118 -12.49 16.55 -16.02
CA ALA A 118 -11.33 15.75 -16.40
C ALA A 118 -11.53 14.23 -16.19
N ILE A 119 -12.63 13.84 -15.55
CA ILE A 119 -13.06 12.44 -15.33
C ILE A 119 -14.15 12.12 -16.36
#